data_AF-A0A350X3I9-F1
#
_entry.id   AF-A0A350X3I9-F1
#
_cell.length_a   1.000
_cell.length_b   1.000
_cell.length_c   1.000
_cell.angle_alpha   90.00
_cell.angle_beta   90.00
_cell.angle_gamma   90.00
#
_symmetry.space_group_name_H-M   'P 1'
#
loop_
_entity.id
_entity.type
_entity.pdbx_description
1 polymer ?
#
loop_
_entity_poly.entity_id
_entity_poly.type
_entity_poly.pdbx_seq_one_letter_code
_entity_poly.pdbx_strand_id
1 'polypeptide(L)'
;MNVTKKLGMIMLIAVGLILLVLLLIDDVIEKSQSSNTITSYISYMVDFNIVDEFIENHQTFIEIEILSEEFLQAYNLDKNKIILRVSEELKDSILINHQLPYIGLGIVLEVNENEIAYEYFSSFQQNPNYVICYEAFYPYIQINRLD
;
A
#
# COMPACT_ATOMS: atom_id res chain seq x y z
N MET A 1 -46.47 -21.86 -34.27
CA MET A 1 -45.22 -21.93 -33.46
C MET A 1 -45.62 -22.15 -32.00
N ASN A 2 -45.31 -23.33 -31.43
CA ASN A 2 -45.84 -23.79 -30.13
C ASN A 2 -45.49 -22.87 -28.95
N VAL A 3 -46.48 -22.62 -28.09
CA VAL A 3 -46.39 -21.77 -26.89
C VAL A 3 -45.23 -22.18 -25.97
N THR A 4 -44.95 -23.48 -25.87
CA THR A 4 -43.82 -24.04 -25.11
C THR A 4 -42.44 -23.64 -25.66
N LYS A 5 -42.30 -23.52 -26.99
CA LYS A 5 -41.04 -23.06 -27.61
C LYS A 5 -40.80 -21.57 -27.33
N LYS A 6 -41.87 -20.76 -27.29
CA LYS A 6 -41.79 -19.33 -26.93
C LYS A 6 -41.40 -19.14 -25.45
N LEU A 7 -41.98 -19.93 -24.55
CA LEU A 7 -41.63 -19.92 -23.12
C LEU A 7 -40.17 -20.30 -22.87
N GLY A 8 -39.67 -21.37 -23.51
CA GLY A 8 -38.27 -21.77 -23.39
C GLY A 8 -37.28 -20.71 -23.90
N MET A 9 -37.63 -20.02 -24.99
CA MET A 9 -36.82 -18.94 -25.55
C MET A 9 -36.79 -17.70 -24.65
N ILE A 10 -37.92 -17.32 -24.04
CA ILE A 10 -37.98 -16.23 -23.06
C ILE A 10 -37.13 -16.56 -21.82
N MET A 11 -37.19 -17.80 -21.35
CA MET A 11 -36.40 -18.24 -20.19
C MET A 11 -34.90 -18.19 -20.47
N LEU A 12 -34.48 -18.61 -21.67
CA LEU A 12 -33.07 -18.51 -22.12
C LEU A 12 -32.59 -17.06 -22.20
N ILE A 13 -33.42 -16.16 -22.72
CA ILE A 13 -33.09 -14.72 -22.78
C ILE A 13 -32.97 -14.14 -21.36
N ALA A 14 -33.87 -14.50 -20.45
CA ALA A 14 -33.82 -14.04 -19.06
C ALA A 14 -32.57 -14.54 -18.32
N VAL A 15 -32.21 -15.82 -18.47
CA VAL A 15 -30.98 -16.38 -17.89
C VAL A 15 -29.73 -15.72 -18.50
N GLY A 16 -29.72 -15.51 -19.82
CA GLY A 16 -28.63 -14.79 -20.50
C GLY A 16 -28.47 -13.36 -20.00
N LEU A 17 -29.57 -12.65 -19.76
CA LEU A 17 -29.55 -11.29 -19.19
C LEU A 17 -29.04 -11.28 -17.75
N ILE A 18 -29.46 -12.24 -16.91
CA ILE A 18 -28.96 -12.35 -15.53
C ILE A 18 -27.45 -12.61 -15.51
N LEU A 19 -26.96 -13.52 -16.37
CA LEU A 19 -25.52 -13.78 -16.49
C LEU A 19 -24.74 -12.56 -16.96
N LEU A 20 -25.29 -11.79 -17.91
CA LEU A 20 -24.68 -10.55 -18.38
C LEU A 20 -24.57 -9.51 -17.26
N VAL A 21 -25.62 -9.36 -16.45
CA VAL A 21 -25.63 -8.42 -15.31
C VAL A 21 -24.59 -8.82 -14.27
N LEU A 22 -24.46 -10.12 -13.96
CA LEU A 22 -23.44 -10.60 -13.01
C LEU A 22 -22.01 -10.29 -13.50
N LEU A 23 -21.71 -10.54 -14.77
CA LEU A 23 -20.40 -10.22 -15.35
C LEU A 23 -20.08 -8.72 -15.33
N LEU A 24 -21.09 -7.87 -15.55
CA LEU A 24 -20.92 -6.42 -15.50
C LEU A 24 -20.73 -5.92 -14.06
N ILE A 25 -21.35 -6.56 -13.07
CA ILE A 25 -21.15 -6.22 -11.65
C ILE A 25 -19.69 -6.48 -11.24
N ASP A 26 -19.13 -7.63 -11.63
CA ASP A 26 -17.73 -7.95 -11.32
C ASP A 26 -16.78 -6.93 -11.96
N ASP A 27 -16.95 -6.59 -13.24
CA ASP A 27 -16.12 -5.58 -13.94
C ASP A 27 -16.26 -4.17 -13.32
N VAL A 28 -17.45 -3.82 -12.81
CA VAL A 28 -17.68 -2.54 -12.12
C VAL A 28 -17.04 -2.53 -10.73
N ILE A 29 -17.12 -3.63 -9.99
CA ILE A 29 -16.47 -3.77 -8.68
C ILE A 29 -14.95 -3.71 -8.84
N GLU A 30 -14.39 -4.44 -9.80
CA GLU A 30 -12.94 -4.48 -10.05
C GLU A 30 -12.40 -3.11 -10.47
N LYS A 31 -13.10 -2.39 -11.38
CA LYS A 31 -12.74 -1.01 -11.74
C LYS A 31 -12.88 -0.01 -10.58
N SER A 32 -13.91 -0.18 -9.74
CA SER A 32 -14.08 0.64 -8.55
C SER A 32 -12.96 0.41 -7.53
N GLN A 33 -12.48 -0.82 -7.39
CA GLN A 33 -11.36 -1.12 -6.51
C GLN A 33 -10.06 -0.53 -7.06
N SER A 34 -9.81 -0.63 -8.37
CA SER A 34 -8.59 -0.08 -8.97
C SER A 34 -8.57 1.45 -9.00
N SER A 35 -9.73 2.12 -9.08
CA SER A 35 -9.81 3.60 -9.03
C SER A 35 -9.53 4.17 -7.64
N ASN A 36 -9.73 3.37 -6.60
CA ASN A 36 -9.68 3.81 -5.21
C ASN A 36 -8.33 3.48 -4.55
N THR A 37 -7.43 2.82 -5.28
CA THR A 37 -6.09 2.48 -4.80
C THR A 37 -5.07 3.36 -5.50
N ILE A 38 -4.18 3.98 -4.73
CA ILE A 38 -3.02 4.68 -5.27
C ILE A 38 -1.78 3.86 -4.95
N THR A 39 -0.98 3.60 -5.98
CA THR A 39 0.36 3.03 -5.83
C THR A 39 1.40 4.08 -6.17
N SER A 40 2.36 4.33 -5.28
CA SER A 40 3.49 5.21 -5.55
C SER A 40 4.81 4.58 -5.12
N TYR A 41 5.86 4.98 -5.82
CA TYR A 41 7.24 4.53 -5.62
C TYR A 41 8.08 5.76 -5.27
N ILE A 42 8.53 5.84 -4.03
CA ILE A 42 9.30 6.99 -3.53
C ILE A 42 10.59 6.47 -2.92
N SER A 43 11.71 7.13 -3.21
CA SER A 43 13.01 6.77 -2.66
C SER A 43 13.51 7.86 -1.73
N TYR A 44 13.76 7.52 -0.46
CA TYR A 44 14.46 8.41 0.48
C TYR A 44 15.90 7.92 0.67
N MET A 45 16.83 8.87 0.63
CA MET A 45 18.20 8.66 1.10
C MET A 45 18.31 9.28 2.48
N VAL A 46 18.41 8.43 3.51
CA VAL A 46 18.51 8.85 4.91
C VAL A 46 19.40 7.88 5.67
N ASP A 47 20.23 8.40 6.55
CA ASP A 47 21.02 7.60 7.48
C ASP A 47 20.13 7.17 8.65
N PHE A 48 20.05 5.87 8.90
CA PHE A 48 19.26 5.32 10.00
C PHE A 48 19.92 4.10 10.65
N ASN A 49 19.57 3.83 11.90
CA ASN A 49 19.86 2.57 12.60
C ASN A 49 18.60 1.69 12.62
N ILE A 50 18.77 0.38 12.53
CA ILE A 50 17.70 -0.59 12.85
C ILE A 50 17.80 -0.90 14.34
N VAL A 51 16.74 -0.59 15.08
CA VAL A 51 16.68 -0.69 16.55
C VAL A 51 16.09 -2.03 16.98
N ASP A 52 14.98 -2.43 16.37
CA ASP A 52 14.25 -3.65 16.73
C ASP A 52 13.54 -4.26 15.51
N GLU A 53 13.20 -5.54 15.62
CA GLU A 53 12.44 -6.31 14.62
C GLU A 53 11.33 -7.10 15.32
N PHE A 54 10.11 -7.05 14.78
CA PHE A 54 9.00 -7.83 15.28
C PHE A 54 8.02 -8.25 14.18
N ILE A 55 7.18 -9.24 14.51
CA ILE A 55 6.17 -9.79 13.59
C ILE A 55 4.78 -9.51 14.16
N GLU A 56 3.93 -8.87 13.37
CA GLU A 56 2.53 -8.62 13.69
C GLU A 56 1.65 -8.99 12.50
N ASN A 57 0.58 -9.75 12.72
CA ASN A 57 -0.35 -10.19 11.66
C ASN A 57 0.32 -10.87 10.45
N HIS A 58 1.38 -11.66 10.68
CA HIS A 58 2.20 -12.30 9.63
C HIS A 58 2.98 -11.33 8.74
N GLN A 59 3.15 -10.08 9.16
CA GLN A 59 4.00 -9.09 8.51
C GLN A 59 5.21 -8.76 9.41
N THR A 60 6.38 -8.62 8.81
CA THR A 60 7.59 -8.19 9.50
C THR A 60 7.69 -6.67 9.51
N PHE A 61 7.97 -6.12 10.69
CA PHE A 61 8.20 -4.71 10.93
C PHE A 61 9.57 -4.49 11.54
N ILE A 62 10.17 -3.33 11.23
CA ILE A 62 11.37 -2.84 11.88
C ILE A 62 11.11 -1.49 12.53
N GLU A 63 11.68 -1.28 13.70
CA GLU A 63 11.85 0.07 14.25
C GLU A 63 13.19 0.62 13.74
N ILE A 64 13.13 1.75 13.03
CA ILE A 64 14.32 2.50 12.62
C ILE A 64 14.48 3.77 13.45
N GLU A 65 15.72 4.17 13.70
CA GLU A 65 16.10 5.46 14.26
C GLU A 65 16.81 6.29 13.18
N ILE A 66 16.19 7.38 12.75
CA ILE A 66 16.76 8.35 11.81
C ILE A 66 17.86 9.16 12.52
N LEU A 67 19.04 9.22 11.90
CA LEU A 67 20.23 9.87 12.46
C LEU A 67 20.41 11.31 11.94
N SER A 68 19.84 11.63 10.78
CA SER A 68 19.98 12.95 10.15
C SER A 68 18.97 13.95 10.73
N GLU A 69 19.46 14.94 11.49
CA GLU A 69 18.63 16.04 11.98
C GLU A 69 18.06 16.89 10.82
N GLU A 70 18.83 17.07 9.75
CA GLU A 70 18.37 17.78 8.54
C GLU A 70 17.17 17.08 7.91
N PHE A 71 17.17 15.73 7.89
CA PHE A 71 16.03 14.96 7.39
C PHE A 71 14.80 15.14 8.28
N LEU A 72 14.96 15.07 9.60
CA LEU A 72 13.86 15.29 10.55
C LEU A 72 13.24 16.68 10.37
N GLN A 73 14.08 17.71 10.19
CA GLN A 73 13.62 19.09 9.97
C GLN A 73 12.95 19.26 8.59
N ALA A 74 13.54 18.72 7.53
CA ALA A 74 12.99 18.83 6.17
C ALA A 74 11.59 18.22 6.04
N TYR A 75 11.33 17.13 6.78
CA TYR A 75 10.07 16.41 6.79
C TYR A 75 9.20 16.67 8.04
N ASN A 76 9.56 17.63 8.89
CA ASN A 76 8.85 17.96 10.14
C ASN A 76 8.47 16.73 10.99
N LEU A 77 9.44 15.84 11.19
CA LEU A 77 9.23 14.61 11.97
C LEU A 77 9.40 14.91 13.47
N ASP A 78 8.32 14.73 14.24
CA ASP A 78 8.32 14.95 15.70
C ASP A 78 9.13 13.89 16.47
N LYS A 79 9.38 12.73 15.84
CA LYS A 79 10.12 11.61 16.41
C LYS A 79 11.18 11.17 15.42
N ASN A 80 12.34 10.78 15.94
CA ASN A 80 13.40 10.17 15.15
C ASN A 80 13.21 8.65 14.99
N LYS A 81 12.26 8.04 15.72
CA LYS A 81 11.94 6.62 15.65
C LYS A 81 10.67 6.35 14.86
N ILE A 82 10.74 5.43 13.91
CA ILE A 82 9.65 5.10 12.98
C ILE A 82 9.56 3.59 12.85
N ILE A 83 8.34 3.05 12.89
CA ILE A 83 8.08 1.62 12.63
C ILE A 83 7.66 1.48 11.17
N LEU A 84 8.31 0.60 10.42
CA LEU A 84 8.07 0.44 8.99
C LEU A 84 7.90 -1.03 8.62
N ARG A 85 7.03 -1.29 7.64
CA ARG A 85 6.84 -2.65 7.10
C ARG A 85 8.01 -2.99 6.19
N VAL A 86 8.45 -4.23 6.28
CA VAL A 86 9.60 -4.75 5.53
C VAL A 86 9.14 -5.72 4.46
N SER A 87 9.78 -5.69 3.28
CA SER A 87 9.56 -6.71 2.25
C SER A 87 10.16 -8.06 2.67
N GLU A 88 9.59 -9.17 2.19
CA GLU A 88 10.17 -10.51 2.43
C GLU A 88 11.62 -10.61 1.93
N GLU A 89 11.99 -9.88 0.88
CA GLU A 89 13.35 -9.84 0.35
C GLU A 89 14.33 -9.16 1.32
N LEU A 90 13.89 -8.10 2.00
CA LEU A 90 14.73 -7.37 2.94
C LEU A 90 14.82 -8.08 4.30
N LYS A 91 13.76 -8.79 4.71
CA LYS A 91 13.67 -9.54 5.96
C LYS A 91 14.87 -10.45 6.22
N ASP A 92 15.26 -11.25 5.23
CA ASP A 92 16.39 -12.19 5.38
C ASP A 92 17.77 -11.50 5.34
N SER A 93 17.81 -10.21 4.97
CA SER A 93 19.04 -9.43 4.81
C SER A 93 19.31 -8.44 5.95
N ILE A 94 18.34 -8.21 6.83
CA ILE A 94 18.48 -7.32 7.98
C ILE A 94 19.30 -8.02 9.06
N LEU A 95 20.48 -7.46 9.33
CA LEU A 95 21.29 -7.83 10.49
C LEU A 95 21.08 -6.78 11.58
N ILE A 96 20.45 -7.16 12.69
CA ILE A 96 20.25 -6.31 13.86
C ILE A 96 21.62 -5.80 14.37
N ASN A 97 21.69 -4.53 14.77
CA ASN A 97 22.91 -3.85 15.26
C ASN A 97 24.05 -3.68 14.23
N HIS A 98 23.78 -3.84 12.94
CA HIS A 98 24.73 -3.44 11.90
C HIS A 98 24.38 -2.06 11.36
N GLN A 99 25.38 -1.16 11.33
CA GLN A 99 25.33 0.04 10.49
C GLN A 99 25.38 -0.41 9.03
N LEU A 100 24.21 -0.57 8.41
CA LEU A 100 24.14 -0.77 6.97
C LEU A 100 24.47 0.56 6.31
N PRO A 101 25.49 0.63 5.44
CA PRO A 101 26.06 1.90 5.03
C PRO A 101 25.05 2.78 4.30
N TYR A 102 24.12 2.22 3.52
CA TYR A 102 23.01 2.93 2.90
C TYR A 102 21.94 1.89 2.52
N ILE A 103 20.85 1.78 3.29
CA ILE A 103 19.62 1.20 2.71
C ILE A 103 18.88 2.38 2.11
N GLY A 104 18.83 2.46 0.78
CA GLY A 104 17.89 3.35 0.15
C GLY A 104 16.48 2.89 0.52
N LEU A 105 15.68 3.76 1.15
CA LEU A 105 14.30 3.43 1.49
C LEU A 105 13.46 3.54 0.22
N GLY A 106 13.34 2.43 -0.52
CA GLY A 106 12.35 2.32 -1.57
C GLY A 106 10.99 2.09 -0.91
N ILE A 107 10.18 3.15 -0.80
CA ILE A 107 8.83 3.12 -0.28
C ILE A 107 7.89 2.75 -1.43
N VAL A 108 7.30 1.56 -1.34
CA VAL A 108 6.09 1.23 -2.08
C VAL A 108 4.93 1.49 -1.14
N LEU A 109 4.11 2.48 -1.50
CA LEU A 109 2.88 2.78 -0.79
C LEU A 109 1.70 2.36 -1.65
N GLU A 110 0.89 1.45 -1.14
CA GLU A 110 -0.39 1.06 -1.73
C GLU A 110 -1.48 1.33 -0.69
N VAL A 111 -2.35 2.30 -0.97
CA VAL A 111 -3.42 2.69 -0.03
C VAL A 111 -4.74 2.75 -0.75
N ASN A 112 -5.75 2.10 -0.18
CA ASN A 112 -7.13 2.26 -0.58
C ASN A 112 -7.72 3.51 0.10
N GLU A 113 -8.49 4.31 -0.65
CA GLU A 113 -9.18 5.51 -0.14
C GLU A 113 -10.01 5.23 1.12
N ASN A 114 -10.53 4.00 1.28
CA ASN A 114 -11.36 3.62 2.41
C ASN A 114 -10.57 3.21 3.68
N GLU A 115 -9.26 3.03 3.58
CA GLU A 115 -8.42 2.53 4.68
C GLU A 115 -7.79 3.67 5.50
N ILE A 116 -7.75 4.88 4.95
CA ILE A 116 -7.21 6.08 5.62
C ILE A 116 -8.20 7.24 5.54
N ALA A 117 -8.02 8.25 6.40
CA ALA A 117 -8.85 9.46 6.30
C ALA A 117 -8.60 10.18 4.95
N TYR A 118 -9.68 10.66 4.33
CA TYR A 118 -9.64 11.32 3.03
C TYR A 118 -8.65 12.49 2.96
N GLU A 119 -8.46 13.24 4.06
CA GLU A 119 -7.51 14.35 4.15
C GLU A 119 -6.06 13.90 3.91
N TYR A 120 -5.68 12.73 4.44
CA TYR A 120 -4.38 12.12 4.21
C TYR A 120 -4.24 11.60 2.79
N PHE A 121 -5.28 10.93 2.27
CA PHE A 121 -5.31 10.42 0.90
C PHE A 121 -5.15 11.54 -0.14
N SER A 122 -5.87 12.65 0.04
CA SER A 122 -5.77 13.84 -0.81
C SER A 122 -4.39 14.51 -0.71
N SER A 123 -3.83 14.61 0.50
CA SER A 123 -2.49 15.17 0.71
C SER A 123 -1.41 14.34 0.01
N PHE A 124 -1.53 13.01 0.09
CA PHE A 124 -0.64 12.08 -0.61
C PHE A 124 -0.71 12.19 -2.13
N GLN A 125 -1.93 12.31 -2.70
CA GLN A 125 -2.10 12.53 -4.14
C GLN A 125 -1.36 13.79 -4.63
N GLN A 126 -1.33 14.84 -3.81
CA GLN A 126 -0.69 16.10 -4.16
C GLN A 126 0.83 16.05 -4.00
N ASN A 127 1.31 15.36 -2.97
CA ASN A 127 2.74 15.27 -2.68
C ASN A 127 3.13 13.92 -2.05
N PRO A 128 3.47 12.92 -2.87
CA PRO A 128 3.79 11.58 -2.37
C PRO A 128 5.04 11.55 -1.47
N ASN A 129 5.95 12.51 -1.63
CA ASN A 129 7.22 12.58 -0.88
C ASN A 129 7.07 12.99 0.59
N TYR A 130 5.86 13.24 1.09
CA TYR A 130 5.63 13.60 2.49
C TYR A 130 4.91 12.48 3.26
N VAL A 131 4.79 11.30 2.66
CA VAL A 131 4.08 10.18 3.29
C VAL A 131 4.71 9.76 4.63
N ILE A 132 6.04 9.88 4.77
CA ILE A 132 6.75 9.56 6.02
C ILE A 132 6.46 10.55 7.15
N CYS A 133 5.92 11.73 6.83
CA CYS A 133 5.50 12.73 7.81
C CYS A 133 4.25 12.32 8.60
N TYR A 134 3.55 11.27 8.16
CA TYR A 134 2.25 10.89 8.66
C TYR A 134 2.26 9.44 9.14
N GLU A 135 2.20 9.22 10.46
CA GLU A 135 2.25 7.88 11.07
C GLU A 135 1.16 6.92 10.53
N ALA A 136 0.02 7.47 10.10
CA ALA A 136 -1.09 6.70 9.52
C ALA A 136 -0.68 5.88 8.28
N PHE A 137 0.39 6.28 7.58
CA PHE A 137 0.84 5.57 6.38
C PHE A 137 1.88 4.49 6.67
N TYR A 138 2.45 4.44 7.86
CA TYR A 138 3.56 3.55 8.20
C TYR A 138 3.27 2.06 7.95
N PRO A 139 2.06 1.53 8.22
CA PRO A 139 1.72 0.14 7.90
C PRO A 139 1.71 -0.17 6.39
N TYR A 140 1.54 0.85 5.57
CA TYR A 140 1.43 0.76 4.11
C TYR A 140 2.76 1.03 3.41
N ILE A 141 3.73 1.58 4.14
CA ILE A 141 5.09 1.82 3.64
C ILE A 141 5.84 0.50 3.69
N GLN A 142 6.11 -0.07 2.53
CA GLN A 142 7.03 -1.18 2.40
C GLN A 142 8.43 -0.67 2.05
N ILE A 143 9.44 -1.06 2.84
CA ILE A 143 10.84 -0.80 2.53
C ILE A 143 11.39 -1.92 1.64
N ASN A 144 11.97 -1.53 0.52
CA ASN A 144 12.78 -2.39 -0.36
C ASN A 144 14.24 -1.95 -0.34
N ARG A 145 15.15 -2.87 -0.65
CA ARG A 145 16.56 -2.55 -0.90
C ARG A 145 16.66 -1.85 -2.25
N LEU A 146 17.31 -0.70 -2.28
CA LEU A 146 17.79 -0.11 -3.53
C LEU A 146 19.20 -0.66 -3.79
N ASP A 147 19.35 -1.38 -4.90
CA ASP A 147 20.63 -1.91 -5.39
C ASP A 147 21.56 -0.84 -5.98
#